data_AF-A0A2V7XDS2-F1
#
_entry.id   AF-A0A2V7XDS2-F1
#
_cell.length_a   1.000
_cell.length_b   1.000
_cell.length_c   1.000
_cell.angle_alpha   90.00
_cell.angle_beta   90.00
_cell.angle_gamma   90.00
#
_symmetry.space_group_name_H-M   'P 1'
#
loop_
_entity.id
_entity.type
_entity.pdbx_description
1 polymer ?
#
loop_
_entity_poly.entity_id
_entity_poly.type
_entity_poly.pdbx_seq_one_letter_code
_entity_poly.pdbx_strand_id
1 'polypeptide(L)'
;FLKNVMGLWILERLRKKWDEEGLASGYDALLGAAAAIDRSPGLIFPDDPRLLNPPRMTAALAEQMRETGQAAPTAPAAMARVVLDSLALRYASVVRTIEVLTGQTIAGVQIVGGGGRNDYLNQATADATGRPVVAGPVEATVIGNVLVQAVTAGRFASLAHARRHVAATPISGGRSAATPISGGRSADRIQPRRFEPRPASAGDDMARRYRELEARYLEVRT
;
A
#
# COMPACT_ATOMS: atom_id res chain seq x y z
N PHE A 1 -0.13 -2.36 19.38
CA PHE A 1 0.17 -3.52 18.52
C PHE A 1 1.03 -3.04 17.35
N LEU A 2 2.12 -3.74 17.03
CA LEU A 2 2.94 -3.48 15.84
C LEU A 2 3.06 -4.79 15.07
N LYS A 3 2.59 -4.78 13.81
CA LYS A 3 2.72 -5.92 12.90
C LYS A 3 3.30 -5.43 11.59
N ASN A 4 4.47 -5.95 11.26
CA ASN A 4 5.08 -5.72 9.96
C ASN A 4 4.37 -6.57 8.91
N VAL A 5 4.05 -5.91 7.78
CA VAL A 5 3.57 -6.51 6.54
C VAL A 5 4.56 -6.11 5.47
N MET A 6 4.86 -7.03 4.56
CA MET A 6 5.67 -6.69 3.39
C MET A 6 4.98 -5.57 2.61
N GLY A 7 5.65 -4.44 2.42
CA GLY A 7 5.06 -3.27 1.78
C GLY A 7 5.19 -3.30 0.26
N LEU A 8 5.14 -2.10 -0.35
CA LEU A 8 5.37 -1.90 -1.78
C LEU A 8 6.78 -2.27 -2.26
N TRP A 9 7.68 -2.67 -1.36
CA TRP A 9 9.02 -3.19 -1.65
C TRP A 9 9.04 -4.23 -2.77
N ILE A 10 8.08 -5.18 -2.77
CA ILE A 10 7.98 -6.20 -3.82
C ILE A 10 7.82 -5.53 -5.19
N LEU A 11 6.89 -4.57 -5.29
CA LEU A 11 6.61 -3.84 -6.53
C LEU A 11 7.80 -2.96 -6.94
N GLU A 12 8.49 -2.32 -5.99
CA GLU A 12 9.68 -1.52 -6.26
C GLU A 12 10.82 -2.35 -6.85
N ARG A 13 11.04 -3.56 -6.32
CA ARG A 13 12.04 -4.51 -6.84
C ARG A 13 11.72 -4.99 -8.24
N LEU A 14 10.45 -5.32 -8.50
CA LEU A 14 9.99 -5.70 -9.84
C LEU A 14 10.15 -4.56 -10.84
N ARG A 15 9.70 -3.36 -10.46
CA ARG A 15 9.81 -2.15 -11.30
C ARG A 15 11.25 -1.87 -11.68
N LYS A 16 12.18 -1.91 -10.73
CA LYS A 16 13.61 -1.71 -11.01
C LYS A 16 14.13 -2.71 -12.06
N LYS A 17 13.72 -3.98 -11.97
CA LYS A 17 14.12 -4.99 -12.96
C LYS A 17 13.54 -4.70 -14.35
N TRP A 18 12.27 -4.30 -14.42
CA TRP A 18 11.62 -3.97 -15.69
C TRP A 18 12.18 -2.69 -16.32
N ASP A 19 12.57 -1.70 -15.51
CA ASP A 19 13.29 -0.51 -15.98
C ASP A 19 14.62 -0.93 -16.64
N GLU A 20 15.38 -1.82 -16.01
CA GLU A 20 16.66 -2.35 -16.54
C GLU A 20 16.48 -3.17 -17.84
N GLU A 21 15.32 -3.80 -18.02
CA GLU A 21 14.97 -4.59 -19.22
C GLU A 21 14.33 -3.77 -20.34
N GLY A 22 14.10 -2.46 -20.13
CA GLY A 22 13.39 -1.60 -21.08
C GLY A 22 11.89 -1.92 -21.22
N LEU A 23 11.31 -2.63 -20.25
CA LEU A 23 9.90 -3.04 -20.22
C LEU A 23 9.01 -2.04 -19.48
N ALA A 24 9.57 -1.02 -18.85
CA ALA A 24 8.83 -0.08 -18.03
C ALA A 24 8.36 1.15 -18.81
N SER A 25 7.06 1.41 -18.78
CA SER A 25 6.42 2.61 -19.34
C SER A 25 6.35 3.78 -18.36
N GLY A 26 7.11 3.71 -17.25
CA GLY A 26 6.97 4.60 -16.09
C GLY A 26 6.01 4.06 -15.03
N TYR A 27 6.15 4.54 -13.79
CA TYR A 27 5.42 3.99 -12.64
C TYR A 27 3.90 4.21 -12.74
N ASP A 28 3.47 5.41 -13.12
CA ASP A 28 2.04 5.75 -13.22
C ASP A 28 1.35 4.95 -14.33
N ALA A 29 2.04 4.76 -15.48
CA ALA A 29 1.53 3.93 -16.56
C ALA A 29 1.40 2.45 -16.15
N LEU A 30 2.39 1.92 -15.42
CA LEU A 30 2.32 0.56 -14.87
C LEU A 30 1.12 0.41 -13.92
N LEU A 31 0.92 1.36 -13.00
CA LEU A 31 -0.20 1.33 -12.06
C LEU A 31 -1.55 1.47 -12.77
N GLY A 32 -1.65 2.34 -13.78
CA GLY A 32 -2.84 2.50 -14.60
C GLY A 32 -3.18 1.20 -15.36
N ALA A 33 -2.19 0.58 -15.98
CA ALA A 33 -2.35 -0.69 -16.68
C ALA A 33 -2.74 -1.83 -15.72
N ALA A 34 -2.15 -1.89 -14.52
CA ALA A 34 -2.52 -2.87 -13.50
C ALA A 34 -3.96 -2.65 -13.00
N ALA A 35 -4.37 -1.40 -12.81
CA ALA A 35 -5.72 -1.06 -12.36
C ALA A 35 -6.80 -1.42 -13.39
N ALA A 36 -6.49 -1.35 -14.69
CA ALA A 36 -7.40 -1.68 -15.79
C ALA A 36 -7.66 -3.18 -15.97
N ILE A 37 -6.97 -4.06 -15.22
CA ILE A 37 -7.21 -5.51 -15.27
C ILE A 37 -8.49 -5.84 -14.48
N ASP A 38 -9.45 -6.48 -15.12
CA ASP A 38 -10.75 -6.77 -14.49
C ASP A 38 -10.64 -7.80 -13.35
N ARG A 39 -9.94 -8.91 -13.59
CA ARG A 39 -9.78 -10.01 -12.62
C ARG A 39 -8.32 -10.24 -12.30
N SER A 40 -8.02 -10.33 -11.00
CA SER A 40 -6.68 -10.66 -10.53
C SER A 40 -6.20 -11.99 -11.15
N PRO A 41 -5.02 -12.02 -11.80
CA PRO A 41 -4.52 -13.23 -12.45
C PRO A 41 -4.03 -14.28 -11.43
N GLY A 42 -3.80 -13.87 -10.19
CA GLY A 42 -3.38 -14.76 -9.12
C GLY A 42 -3.12 -14.02 -7.82
N LEU A 43 -2.71 -14.76 -6.80
CA LEU A 43 -2.44 -14.27 -5.46
C LEU A 43 -1.11 -14.83 -4.94
N ILE A 44 -0.42 -14.03 -4.16
CA ILE A 44 0.78 -14.43 -3.40
C ILE A 44 0.57 -14.10 -1.92
N PHE A 45 1.31 -14.75 -1.05
CA PHE A 45 1.47 -14.40 0.35
C PHE A 45 2.65 -13.42 0.49
N PRO A 46 2.40 -12.10 0.71
CA PRO A 46 3.47 -11.09 0.69
C PRO A 46 4.49 -11.26 1.83
N ASP A 47 4.04 -11.81 2.96
CA ASP A 47 4.86 -11.99 4.16
C ASP A 47 5.74 -13.25 4.10
N ASP A 48 5.81 -13.96 2.96
CA ASP A 48 6.76 -15.06 2.79
C ASP A 48 8.20 -14.52 2.87
N PRO A 49 9.06 -14.97 3.81
CA PRO A 49 10.46 -14.60 3.94
C PRO A 49 11.28 -14.76 2.67
N ARG A 50 10.90 -15.65 1.74
CA ARG A 50 11.57 -15.74 0.43
C ARG A 50 11.49 -14.44 -0.37
N LEU A 51 10.50 -13.59 -0.08
CA LEU A 51 10.28 -12.30 -0.73
C LEU A 51 11.01 -11.13 -0.05
N LEU A 52 11.69 -11.36 1.08
CA LEU A 52 12.39 -10.30 1.80
C LEU A 52 13.52 -9.70 0.94
N ASN A 53 14.39 -10.56 0.39
CA ASN A 53 15.47 -10.14 -0.49
C ASN A 53 15.94 -11.28 -1.43
N PRO A 54 15.07 -11.79 -2.32
CA PRO A 54 15.47 -12.83 -3.26
C PRO A 54 16.46 -12.27 -4.29
N PRO A 55 17.41 -13.08 -4.81
CA PRO A 55 18.27 -12.70 -5.92
C PRO A 55 17.46 -12.25 -7.16
N ARG A 56 16.31 -12.90 -7.40
CA ARG A 56 15.38 -12.57 -8.48
C ARG A 56 13.94 -12.56 -7.95
N MET A 57 13.36 -11.37 -7.81
CA MET A 57 11.99 -11.19 -7.30
C MET A 57 10.94 -11.86 -8.20
N THR A 58 11.09 -11.73 -9.53
CA THR A 58 10.19 -12.36 -10.51
C THR A 58 10.15 -13.87 -10.38
N ALA A 59 11.32 -14.52 -10.25
CA ALA A 59 11.41 -15.97 -10.08
C ALA A 59 10.84 -16.43 -8.73
N ALA A 60 11.09 -15.68 -7.65
CA ALA A 60 10.56 -16.00 -6.33
C ALA A 60 9.02 -15.94 -6.28
N LEU A 61 8.42 -14.96 -6.97
CA LEU A 61 6.96 -14.86 -7.11
C LEU A 61 6.41 -15.98 -7.98
N ALA A 62 7.05 -16.26 -9.12
CA ALA A 62 6.61 -17.32 -10.02
C ALA A 62 6.63 -18.69 -9.34
N GLU A 63 7.65 -18.96 -8.53
CA GLU A 63 7.76 -20.20 -7.76
C GLU A 63 6.65 -20.29 -6.70
N GLN A 64 6.39 -19.21 -5.97
CA GLN A 64 5.31 -19.17 -4.98
C GLN A 64 3.93 -19.42 -5.61
N MET A 65 3.68 -18.84 -6.78
CA MET A 65 2.45 -19.07 -7.54
C MET A 65 2.36 -20.53 -8.01
N ARG A 66 3.47 -21.11 -8.49
CA ARG A 66 3.53 -22.50 -8.93
C ARG A 66 3.23 -23.50 -7.79
N GLU A 67 3.78 -23.27 -6.60
CA GLU A 67 3.51 -24.08 -5.39
C GLU A 67 2.02 -24.11 -5.02
N THR A 68 1.29 -23.06 -5.38
CA THR A 68 -0.14 -22.91 -5.08
C THR A 68 -1.03 -23.26 -6.28
N GLY A 69 -0.45 -23.85 -7.33
CA GLY A 69 -1.17 -24.27 -8.54
C GLY A 69 -1.57 -23.11 -9.47
N GLN A 70 -0.96 -21.94 -9.32
CA GLN A 70 -1.26 -20.74 -10.10
C GLN A 70 -0.21 -20.52 -11.19
N ALA A 71 -0.63 -20.07 -12.36
CA ALA A 71 0.27 -19.65 -13.43
C ALA A 71 0.74 -18.21 -13.18
N ALA A 72 2.06 -17.99 -13.17
CA ALA A 72 2.62 -16.67 -12.98
C ALA A 72 2.47 -15.82 -14.25
N PRO A 73 1.90 -14.61 -14.19
CA PRO A 73 1.81 -13.74 -15.35
C PRO A 73 3.20 -13.24 -15.76
N THR A 74 3.44 -13.18 -17.06
CA THR A 74 4.69 -12.64 -17.64
C THR A 74 4.64 -11.13 -17.85
N ALA A 75 3.43 -10.58 -18.04
CA ALA A 75 3.24 -9.14 -18.27
C ALA A 75 3.45 -8.33 -16.98
N PRO A 76 4.25 -7.23 -17.01
CA PRO A 76 4.50 -6.38 -15.84
C PRO A 76 3.24 -5.89 -15.12
N ALA A 77 2.26 -5.40 -15.87
CA ALA A 77 1.00 -4.90 -15.31
C ALA A 77 0.20 -5.99 -14.58
N ALA A 78 0.19 -7.21 -15.13
CA ALA A 78 -0.49 -8.35 -14.52
C ALA A 78 0.20 -8.81 -13.23
N MET A 79 1.54 -8.85 -13.22
CA MET A 79 2.28 -9.16 -12.00
C MET A 79 2.12 -8.06 -10.94
N ALA A 80 2.14 -6.78 -11.34
CA ALA A 80 1.86 -5.67 -10.44
C ALA A 80 0.47 -5.80 -9.81
N ARG A 81 -0.54 -6.19 -10.60
CA ARG A 81 -1.90 -6.45 -10.11
C ARG A 81 -1.95 -7.56 -9.06
N VAL A 82 -1.27 -8.70 -9.29
CA VAL A 82 -1.13 -9.78 -8.30
C VAL A 82 -0.59 -9.27 -6.97
N VAL A 83 0.49 -8.48 -7.02
CA VAL A 83 1.14 -7.92 -5.82
C VAL A 83 0.19 -6.97 -5.08
N LEU A 84 -0.43 -6.03 -5.79
CA LEU A 84 -1.31 -5.03 -5.19
C LEU A 84 -2.56 -5.65 -4.54
N ASP A 85 -3.21 -6.60 -5.21
CA ASP A 85 -4.36 -7.31 -4.67
C ASP A 85 -3.99 -8.12 -3.42
N SER A 86 -2.87 -8.82 -3.48
CA SER A 86 -2.36 -9.62 -2.36
C SER A 86 -2.01 -8.77 -1.14
N LEU A 87 -1.46 -7.56 -1.36
CA LEU A 87 -1.18 -6.60 -0.29
C LEU A 87 -2.46 -6.08 0.36
N ALA A 88 -3.45 -5.68 -0.42
CA ALA A 88 -4.74 -5.22 0.10
C ALA A 88 -5.44 -6.28 0.95
N LEU A 89 -5.47 -7.53 0.48
CA LEU A 89 -6.03 -8.66 1.21
C LEU A 89 -5.23 -8.99 2.48
N ARG A 90 -3.90 -8.84 2.43
CA ARG A 90 -3.05 -8.99 3.61
C ARG A 90 -3.35 -7.94 4.66
N TYR A 91 -3.50 -6.68 4.26
CA TYR A 91 -3.89 -5.60 5.18
C TYR A 91 -5.24 -5.89 5.83
N ALA A 92 -6.22 -6.36 5.04
CA ALA A 92 -7.51 -6.76 5.58
C ALA A 92 -7.40 -7.91 6.60
N SER A 93 -6.53 -8.89 6.35
CA SER A 93 -6.27 -9.96 7.31
C SER A 93 -5.66 -9.43 8.61
N VAL A 94 -4.65 -8.57 8.52
CA VAL A 94 -4.02 -7.97 9.70
C VAL A 94 -5.00 -7.10 10.49
N VAL A 95 -5.84 -6.30 9.82
CA VAL A 95 -6.90 -5.52 10.47
C VAL A 95 -7.82 -6.46 11.25
N ARG A 96 -8.36 -7.52 10.63
CA ARG A 96 -9.21 -8.50 11.34
C ARG A 96 -8.51 -9.11 12.54
N THR A 97 -7.25 -9.51 12.39
CA THR A 97 -6.47 -10.08 13.51
C THR A 97 -6.32 -9.10 14.65
N ILE A 98 -6.09 -7.81 14.38
CA ILE A 98 -6.02 -6.78 15.42
C ILE A 98 -7.35 -6.68 16.16
N GLU A 99 -8.49 -6.64 15.45
CA GLU A 99 -9.81 -6.54 16.07
C GLU A 99 -10.14 -7.76 16.94
N VAL A 100 -9.80 -8.96 16.47
CA VAL A 100 -9.98 -10.19 17.24
C VAL A 100 -9.16 -10.15 18.53
N LEU A 101 -7.91 -9.69 18.47
CA LEU A 101 -7.02 -9.64 19.63
C LEU A 101 -7.38 -8.52 20.63
N THR A 102 -7.92 -7.40 20.14
CA THR A 102 -8.26 -6.25 21.01
C THR A 102 -9.71 -6.21 21.45
N GLY A 103 -10.60 -6.94 20.77
CA GLY A 103 -12.05 -6.81 20.92
C GLY A 103 -12.62 -5.47 20.44
N GLN A 104 -11.82 -4.65 19.74
CA GLN A 104 -12.22 -3.33 19.28
C GLN A 104 -12.37 -3.28 17.77
N THR A 105 -13.46 -2.67 17.30
CA THR A 105 -13.66 -2.39 15.87
C THR A 105 -12.79 -1.23 15.41
N ILE A 106 -12.03 -1.44 14.35
CA ILE A 106 -11.25 -0.41 13.66
C ILE A 106 -12.20 0.37 12.73
N ALA A 107 -12.29 1.68 12.93
CA ALA A 107 -13.21 2.55 12.20
C ALA A 107 -12.74 2.89 10.76
N GLY A 108 -11.44 2.78 10.49
CA GLY A 108 -10.85 3.19 9.21
C GLY A 108 -9.36 2.94 9.17
N VAL A 109 -8.78 3.05 7.97
CA VAL A 109 -7.34 2.86 7.73
C VAL A 109 -6.74 4.17 7.22
N GLN A 110 -5.74 4.70 7.92
CA GLN A 110 -4.97 5.84 7.43
C GLN A 110 -3.66 5.35 6.82
N ILE A 111 -3.50 5.56 5.51
CA ILE A 111 -2.28 5.22 4.77
C ILE A 111 -1.43 6.47 4.63
N VAL A 112 -0.19 6.42 5.10
CA VAL A 112 0.76 7.52 5.07
C VAL A 112 2.00 7.16 4.26
N GLY A 113 2.82 8.14 3.90
CA GLY A 113 4.07 7.89 3.17
C GLY A 113 3.86 7.70 1.66
N GLY A 114 4.92 7.24 0.99
CA GLY A 114 4.92 7.05 -0.47
C GLY A 114 3.86 6.08 -0.99
N GLY A 115 3.42 5.12 -0.16
CA GLY A 115 2.36 4.17 -0.50
C GLY A 115 0.97 4.79 -0.60
N GLY A 116 0.73 5.92 0.07
CA GLY A 116 -0.52 6.66 -0.04
C GLY A 116 -0.78 7.27 -1.44
N ARG A 117 0.22 7.25 -2.35
CA ARG A 117 0.08 7.70 -3.74
C ARG A 117 -0.57 6.66 -4.66
N ASN A 118 -0.67 5.40 -4.24
CA ASN A 118 -1.21 4.33 -5.08
C ASN A 118 -2.72 4.20 -4.89
N ASP A 119 -3.50 4.82 -5.76
CA ASP A 119 -4.97 4.89 -5.66
C ASP A 119 -5.63 3.54 -5.77
N TYR A 120 -5.09 2.69 -6.65
CA TYR A 120 -5.56 1.33 -6.78
C TYR A 120 -5.41 0.57 -5.45
N LEU A 121 -4.23 0.62 -4.83
CA LEU A 121 -3.99 -0.05 -3.55
C LEU A 121 -4.86 0.54 -2.44
N ASN A 122 -5.02 1.85 -2.39
CA ASN A 122 -5.86 2.52 -1.39
C ASN A 122 -7.32 2.05 -1.53
N GLN A 123 -7.86 2.03 -2.74
CA GLN A 123 -9.23 1.56 -3.00
C GLN A 123 -9.38 0.07 -2.73
N ALA A 124 -8.45 -0.76 -3.21
CA ALA A 124 -8.45 -2.20 -2.96
C ALA A 124 -8.36 -2.52 -1.45
N THR A 125 -7.62 -1.71 -0.69
CA THR A 125 -7.57 -1.81 0.78
C THR A 125 -8.91 -1.45 1.40
N ALA A 126 -9.58 -0.38 0.94
CA ALA A 126 -10.91 -0.02 1.42
C ALA A 126 -11.91 -1.15 1.17
N ASP A 127 -11.91 -1.70 -0.04
CA ASP A 127 -12.78 -2.81 -0.43
C ASP A 127 -12.49 -4.08 0.39
N ALA A 128 -11.22 -4.48 0.50
CA ALA A 128 -10.83 -5.70 1.21
C ALA A 128 -11.08 -5.61 2.72
N THR A 129 -10.90 -4.42 3.30
CA THR A 129 -11.15 -4.19 4.73
C THR A 129 -12.61 -3.90 5.04
N GLY A 130 -13.43 -3.52 4.05
CA GLY A 130 -14.78 -3.00 4.27
C GLY A 130 -14.81 -1.71 5.08
N ARG A 131 -13.73 -0.91 5.04
CA ARG A 131 -13.54 0.28 5.87
C ARG A 131 -13.10 1.47 5.03
N PRO A 132 -13.42 2.71 5.44
CA PRO A 132 -12.90 3.89 4.77
C PRO A 132 -11.37 3.95 4.89
N VAL A 133 -10.72 4.27 3.77
CA VAL A 133 -9.28 4.54 3.72
C VAL A 133 -9.05 6.04 3.52
N VAL A 134 -8.13 6.60 4.31
CA VAL A 134 -7.64 7.97 4.15
C VAL A 134 -6.16 7.92 3.79
N ALA A 135 -5.82 8.34 2.57
CA ALA A 135 -4.44 8.36 2.08
C ALA A 135 -3.85 9.77 2.24
N GLY A 136 -2.83 9.89 3.07
CA GLY A 136 -2.07 11.11 3.30
C GLY A 136 -1.82 11.42 4.79
N PRO A 137 -0.83 12.28 5.07
CA PRO A 137 0.04 12.95 4.10
C PRO A 137 1.17 12.04 3.59
N VAL A 138 1.68 12.33 2.38
CA VAL A 138 2.85 11.62 1.81
C VAL A 138 4.10 11.88 2.66
N GLU A 139 4.27 13.11 3.13
CA GLU A 139 5.40 13.58 3.95
C GLU A 139 5.20 13.29 5.45
N ALA A 140 4.50 12.21 5.82
CA ALA A 140 4.13 11.96 7.23
C ALA A 140 5.32 11.87 8.18
N THR A 141 6.46 11.32 7.73
CA THR A 141 7.70 11.27 8.52
C THR A 141 8.23 12.67 8.81
N VAL A 142 8.29 13.53 7.78
CA VAL A 142 8.76 14.92 7.91
C VAL A 142 7.81 15.71 8.81
N ILE A 143 6.51 15.61 8.57
CA ILE A 143 5.48 16.27 9.39
C ILE A 143 5.58 15.79 10.84
N GLY A 144 5.67 14.49 11.08
CA GLY A 144 5.81 13.92 12.42
C GLY A 144 7.04 14.45 13.16
N ASN A 145 8.18 14.55 12.47
CA ASN A 145 9.41 15.11 13.03
C ASN A 145 9.22 16.58 13.45
N VAL A 146 8.67 17.42 12.55
CA VAL A 146 8.40 18.83 12.82
C VAL A 146 7.41 19.00 13.97
N LEU A 147 6.36 18.18 14.05
CA LEU A 147 5.37 18.27 15.13
C LEU A 147 5.97 17.96 16.50
N VAL A 148 6.86 16.98 16.60
CA VAL A 148 7.55 16.69 17.87
C VAL A 148 8.42 17.87 18.28
N GLN A 149 9.18 18.46 17.34
CA GLN A 149 9.98 19.66 17.62
C GLN A 149 9.11 20.85 18.06
N ALA A 150 7.97 21.06 17.41
CA ALA A 150 7.05 22.15 17.73
C ALA A 150 6.41 21.99 19.12
N VAL A 151 6.05 20.77 19.52
CA VAL A 151 5.58 20.47 20.88
C VAL A 151 6.67 20.77 21.90
N THR A 152 7.89 20.30 21.68
CA THR A 152 9.03 20.55 22.58
C THR A 152 9.36 22.03 22.70
N ALA A 153 9.20 22.80 21.62
CA ALA A 153 9.37 24.25 21.60
C ALA A 153 8.18 25.03 22.21
N GLY A 154 7.20 24.35 22.81
CA GLY A 154 6.03 24.97 23.44
C GLY A 154 5.02 25.56 22.45
N ARG A 155 5.14 25.27 21.14
CA ARG A 155 4.20 25.78 20.12
C ARG A 155 2.86 25.04 20.14
N PHE A 156 2.84 23.82 20.65
CA PHE A 156 1.62 23.04 20.87
C PHE A 156 1.62 22.40 22.25
N ALA A 157 0.47 22.46 22.92
CA ALA A 157 0.29 21.85 24.25
C ALA A 157 0.42 20.32 24.26
N SER A 158 0.21 19.65 23.12
CA SER A 158 0.37 18.19 22.99
C SER A 158 0.47 17.75 21.54
N LEU A 159 0.93 16.52 21.31
CA LEU A 159 0.94 15.92 19.98
C LEU A 159 -0.49 15.77 19.40
N ALA A 160 -1.49 15.52 20.26
CA ALA A 160 -2.89 15.46 19.84
C ALA A 160 -3.39 16.84 19.36
N HIS A 161 -3.01 17.91 20.04
CA HIS A 161 -3.30 19.28 19.60
C HIS A 161 -2.61 19.59 18.26
N ALA A 162 -1.32 19.26 18.14
CA ALA A 162 -0.54 19.43 16.92
C ALA A 162 -1.16 18.68 15.72
N ARG A 163 -1.58 17.42 15.89
CA ARG A 163 -2.23 16.64 14.83
C ARG A 163 -3.57 17.22 14.42
N ARG A 164 -4.40 17.68 15.36
CA ARG A 164 -5.67 18.36 15.03
C ARG A 164 -5.42 19.64 14.23
N HIS A 165 -4.39 20.40 14.59
CA HIS A 165 -4.01 21.61 13.86
C HIS A 165 -3.60 21.28 12.41
N VAL A 166 -2.76 20.28 12.20
CA VAL A 166 -2.37 19.85 10.83
C VAL A 166 -3.56 19.30 10.05
N ALA A 167 -4.46 18.55 10.70
CA ALA A 167 -5.66 18.05 10.04
C ALA A 167 -6.64 19.16 9.62
N ALA A 168 -6.70 20.25 10.39
CA ALA A 168 -7.57 21.40 10.12
C ALA A 168 -6.96 22.41 9.13
N THR A 169 -5.63 22.44 9.02
CA THR A 169 -4.91 23.40 8.17
C THR A 169 -4.49 22.74 6.85
N PRO A 170 -5.06 23.16 5.70
CA PRO A 170 -4.53 22.78 4.40
C PRO A 170 -3.11 23.33 4.30
N ILE A 171 -2.11 22.45 4.39
CA ILE A 171 -0.73 22.82 4.08
C ILE A 171 -0.72 23.15 2.59
N SER A 172 -0.81 24.43 2.24
CA SER A 172 -0.60 24.89 0.88
C SER A 172 0.90 24.97 0.70
N GLY A 173 1.46 24.26 -0.29
CA GLY A 173 2.88 24.32 -0.60
C GLY A 173 3.28 25.78 -0.80
N GLY A 174 3.96 26.36 0.19
CA GLY A 174 4.49 27.71 0.07
C GLY A 174 5.47 27.73 -1.09
N ARG A 175 5.21 28.58 -2.09
CA ARG A 175 6.22 28.95 -3.08
C ARG A 175 7.37 29.61 -2.32
N SER A 176 8.41 28.85 -2.00
CA SER A 176 9.72 29.44 -1.71
C SER A 176 10.22 30.07 -3.00
N ALA A 177 10.58 31.35 -2.95
CA ALA A 177 11.15 32.10 -4.06
C ALA A 177 12.61 31.67 -4.33
N ALA A 178 12.81 30.40 -4.68
CA ALA A 178 14.05 29.87 -5.20
C ALA A 178 13.84 29.47 -6.66
N THR A 179 14.67 30.03 -7.54
CA THR A 179 14.71 29.83 -8.99
C THR A 179 14.54 28.35 -9.36
N PRO A 180 13.69 28.01 -10.35
CA PRO A 180 13.43 26.62 -10.69
C PRO A 180 14.66 26.00 -11.35
N ILE A 181 15.25 25.00 -10.69
CA ILE A 181 15.99 23.94 -11.38
C ILE A 181 14.98 23.13 -12.19
N SER A 182 15.17 23.10 -13.50
CA SER A 182 14.25 22.53 -14.48
C SER A 182 13.95 21.04 -14.17
N GLY A 183 12.66 20.69 -14.20
CA GLY A 183 12.20 19.29 -14.17
C GLY A 183 11.14 18.90 -13.11
N GLY A 184 10.58 19.84 -12.36
CA GLY A 184 9.64 19.54 -11.25
C GLY A 184 8.19 19.31 -11.68
N ARG A 185 7.68 18.10 -11.43
CA ARG A 185 6.28 17.67 -11.57
C ARG A 185 5.31 18.59 -10.80
N SER A 186 4.08 18.62 -11.31
CA SER A 186 2.86 19.22 -10.73
C SER A 186 2.87 19.23 -9.19
N ALA A 187 2.56 20.39 -8.61
CA ALA A 187 2.38 20.56 -7.17
C ALA A 187 1.20 19.70 -6.69
N ASP A 188 1.49 18.45 -6.30
CA ASP A 188 0.47 17.49 -5.90
C ASP A 188 -0.21 17.92 -4.59
N ARG A 189 -1.54 17.88 -4.63
CA ARG A 189 -2.46 18.25 -3.55
C ARG A 189 -2.05 17.61 -2.22
N ILE A 190 -1.85 18.45 -1.21
CA ILE A 190 -1.51 18.04 0.16
C ILE A 190 -2.77 17.58 0.95
N GLN A 191 -3.93 17.54 0.30
CA GLN A 191 -5.15 17.07 0.93
C GLN A 191 -5.18 15.53 1.02
N PRO A 192 -5.53 14.97 2.19
CA PRO A 192 -5.79 13.55 2.32
C PRO A 192 -6.92 13.14 1.36
N ARG A 193 -6.72 12.03 0.65
CA ARG A 193 -7.72 11.49 -0.27
C ARG A 193 -8.48 10.37 0.42
N ARG A 194 -9.79 10.35 0.24
CA ARG A 194 -10.68 9.40 0.92
C ARG A 194 -11.21 8.39 -0.09
N PHE A 195 -11.18 7.13 0.30
CA PHE A 195 -11.66 5.99 -0.48
C PHE A 195 -12.69 5.26 0.36
N GLU A 196 -13.91 5.18 -0.13
CA GLU A 196 -14.99 4.43 0.52
C GLU A 196 -15.02 2.99 0.01
N PRO A 197 -15.32 2.00 0.87
CA PRO A 197 -15.45 0.62 0.45
C PRO A 197 -16.57 0.49 -0.59
N ARG A 198 -16.26 -0.12 -1.72
CA ARG A 198 -17.27 -0.44 -2.73
C ARG A 198 -18.07 -1.67 -2.29
N PRO A 199 -19.37 -1.76 -2.61
CA PRO A 199 -20.17 -2.94 -2.30
C PRO A 199 -19.55 -4.19 -2.95
N ALA A 200 -19.65 -5.32 -2.25
CA ALA A 200 -19.07 -6.58 -2.70
C ALA A 200 -19.69 -7.02 -4.03
N SER A 201 -18.95 -6.85 -5.13
CA SER A 201 -19.21 -7.51 -6.42
C SER A 201 -17.99 -8.35 -6.76
N ALA A 202 -18.16 -9.65 -7.03
CA ALA A 202 -17.12 -10.62 -7.43
C ALA A 202 -15.86 -10.74 -6.53
N GLY A 203 -15.63 -9.84 -5.57
CA GLY A 203 -14.48 -9.79 -4.65
C GLY A 203 -14.51 -10.84 -3.53
N ASP A 204 -15.67 -11.43 -3.26
CA ASP A 204 -15.82 -12.49 -2.25
C ASP A 204 -15.06 -13.77 -2.62
N ASP A 205 -14.94 -14.08 -3.92
CA ASP A 205 -14.12 -15.20 -4.40
C ASP A 205 -12.64 -14.95 -4.12
N MET A 206 -12.15 -13.75 -4.41
CA MET A 206 -10.74 -13.40 -4.21
C MET A 206 -10.36 -13.39 -2.73
N ALA A 207 -11.19 -12.80 -1.87
CA ALA A 207 -10.96 -12.78 -0.44
C ALA A 207 -10.99 -14.19 0.18
N ARG A 208 -11.86 -15.09 -0.31
CA ARG A 208 -11.88 -16.50 0.08
C ARG A 208 -10.60 -17.22 -0.34
N ARG A 209 -10.22 -17.12 -1.62
CA ARG A 209 -8.98 -17.71 -2.15
C ARG A 209 -7.74 -17.24 -1.38
N TYR A 210 -7.71 -15.96 -0.98
CA TYR A 210 -6.61 -15.44 -0.18
C TYR A 210 -6.57 -16.02 1.24
N ARG A 211 -7.71 -16.23 1.90
CA ARG A 211 -7.76 -16.88 3.22
C ARG A 211 -7.23 -18.31 3.16
N GLU A 212 -7.58 -19.06 2.13
CA GLU A 212 -7.07 -20.42 1.90
C GLU A 212 -5.55 -20.41 1.66
N LEU A 213 -5.06 -19.47 0.85
CA LEU A 213 -3.64 -19.26 0.62
C LEU A 213 -2.92 -18.93 1.94
N GLU A 214 -3.42 -17.95 2.69
CA GLU A 214 -2.85 -17.50 3.95
C GLU A 214 -2.82 -18.61 4.99
N ALA A 215 -3.89 -19.41 5.13
CA ALA A 215 -3.94 -20.55 6.05
C ALA A 215 -2.81 -21.55 5.77
N ARG A 216 -2.58 -21.92 4.49
CA ARG A 216 -1.48 -22.81 4.10
C ARG A 216 -0.11 -22.27 4.52
N TYR A 217 0.12 -20.97 4.39
CA TYR A 217 1.40 -20.34 4.78
C TYR A 217 1.59 -20.22 6.30
N LEU A 218 0.50 -20.15 7.07
CA LEU A 218 0.55 -20.11 8.52
C LEU A 218 0.65 -21.51 9.15
N GLU A 219 -0.03 -22.52 8.58
CA GLU A 219 0.00 -23.92 9.06
C GLU A 219 1.35 -24.61 8.84
N VAL A 220 2.02 -24.35 7.72
CA VAL A 220 3.35 -24.94 7.42
C VAL A 220 4.46 -24.41 8.35
N ARG A 221 4.13 -23.51 9.28
CA ARG A 221 5.08 -22.79 10.15
C ARG A 221 4.83 -22.94 11.65
N THR A 222 3.87 -23.77 12.05
CA THR A 222 3.65 -24.23 13.43
C THR A 222 4.08 -25.68 13.57
#